data_AF-A0A0G2ZDA3-F1
#
_entry.id   AF-A0A0G2ZDA3-F1
#
_cell.length_a   1.000
_cell.length_b   1.000
_cell.length_c   1.000
_cell.angle_alpha   90.00
_cell.angle_beta   90.00
_cell.angle_gamma   90.00
#
_symmetry.space_group_name_H-M   'P 1'
#
loop_
_entity.id
_entity.type
_entity.pdbx_description
1 polymer ?
#
loop_
_entity_poly.entity_id
_entity_poly.type
_entity_poly.pdbx_seq_one_letter_code
_entity_poly.pdbx_strand_id
1 'polypeptide(L)'
;MKKYVISIFLLSIVLFSSALFAYKMTSEEATDGTLSLETKTFIITFDLNLGVLKDIYIKVDRRTDLISRYGHDGFNVFAGDEELLPVFHEYFRDRNGDFILRFDYENGTKTFIIKDNPFYDFEVQFDFVEPVSMTFPYISNIKMFDASSYHMSYSEKPKALMAIYSTDVTFSDGTLTAETGKGSIKLYAGPIKLIYISEALPEMYDTIKKNLSEFGALSIFSYIYHGLVAFLYYLFKFTGNFGWAIIVFTLVVRGILYPLYHVQTKSMIEMRKIQPEIEKLRKKYKDPHKQQQALMALYREKHINPATGCLTLLIQLPVFFVLYSVIRYFSEMFAYAPKFLFWSDLSTGGFLQNSLLILISIVTGIYLATVTSQDGRTARQAMLMSVIFPFLFYTLPTGLFIYYATNSIIQLLITIYVYRRYGMKGITLREAFGLPPKPAK
;
A
#
# COMPACT_ATOMS: atom_id res chain seq x y z
N MET A 1 9.51 -2.92 -36.79
CA MET A 1 9.93 -2.66 -35.39
C MET A 1 8.79 -2.37 -34.41
N LYS A 2 7.79 -1.51 -34.71
CA LYS A 2 6.68 -1.19 -33.77
C LYS A 2 5.77 -2.36 -33.33
N LYS A 3 5.53 -3.36 -34.18
CA LYS A 3 4.67 -4.52 -33.85
C LYS A 3 5.36 -5.57 -32.97
N TYR A 4 6.69 -5.70 -33.07
CA TYR A 4 7.46 -6.70 -32.32
C TYR A 4 7.68 -6.29 -30.86
N VAL A 5 7.81 -5.00 -30.56
CA VAL A 5 7.99 -4.51 -29.17
C VAL A 5 6.74 -4.74 -28.32
N ILE A 6 5.54 -4.58 -28.91
CA ILE A 6 4.26 -4.82 -28.21
C ILE A 6 4.02 -6.32 -28.05
N SER A 7 4.37 -7.13 -29.05
CA SER A 7 4.21 -8.58 -28.99
C SER A 7 5.19 -9.26 -28.03
N ILE A 8 6.43 -8.76 -27.91
CA ILE A 8 7.42 -9.27 -26.94
C ILE A 8 7.03 -8.88 -25.51
N PHE A 9 6.46 -7.69 -25.31
CA PHE A 9 5.94 -7.26 -24.01
C PHE A 9 4.73 -8.09 -23.55
N LEU A 10 3.82 -8.44 -24.46
CA LEU A 10 2.68 -9.33 -24.18
C LEU A 10 3.12 -10.79 -23.97
N LEU A 11 4.12 -11.28 -24.72
CA LEU A 11 4.62 -12.66 -24.59
C LEU A 11 5.45 -12.85 -23.31
N SER A 12 6.17 -11.82 -22.85
CA SER A 12 6.92 -11.85 -21.59
C SER A 12 6.03 -11.78 -20.35
N ILE A 13 4.81 -11.24 -20.49
CA ILE A 13 3.82 -11.18 -19.41
C ILE A 13 3.15 -12.56 -19.17
N VAL A 14 3.09 -13.42 -20.19
CA VAL A 14 2.40 -14.72 -20.12
C VAL A 14 3.32 -15.87 -19.69
N LEU A 15 4.64 -15.75 -19.88
CA LEU A 15 5.58 -16.88 -19.68
C LEU A 15 6.31 -16.93 -18.33
N PHE A 16 5.99 -16.06 -17.37
CA PHE A 16 6.69 -16.03 -16.07
C PHE A 16 5.75 -16.04 -14.86
N SER A 17 4.58 -16.68 -15.01
CA SER A 17 3.69 -17.01 -13.91
C SER A 17 3.96 -18.43 -13.39
N SER A 18 5.10 -18.64 -12.73
CA SER A 18 5.30 -19.86 -11.94
C SER A 18 6.45 -19.69 -10.96
N ALA A 19 6.11 -19.29 -9.74
CA ALA A 19 6.69 -19.76 -8.48
C ALA A 19 6.15 -18.87 -7.35
N LEU A 20 4.95 -19.21 -6.87
CA LEU A 20 4.41 -18.73 -5.61
C LEU A 20 5.30 -19.27 -4.49
N PHE A 21 6.26 -18.47 -4.04
CA PHE A 21 6.86 -18.68 -2.73
C PHE A 21 6.19 -17.68 -1.81
N ALA A 22 5.12 -18.14 -1.17
CA ALA A 22 4.57 -17.47 0.00
C ALA A 22 5.64 -17.48 1.10
N TYR A 23 5.72 -16.41 1.88
CA TYR A 23 6.52 -16.43 3.10
C TYR A 23 5.94 -17.49 4.04
N LYS A 24 6.82 -18.20 4.76
CA LYS A 24 6.43 -19.26 5.66
C LYS A 24 6.67 -18.77 7.09
N MET A 25 5.61 -18.73 7.90
CA MET A 25 5.68 -18.51 9.35
C MET A 25 6.77 -19.37 10.00
N THR A 26 7.45 -18.87 11.04
CA THR A 26 8.49 -19.60 11.78
C THR A 26 8.11 -19.72 13.25
N SER A 27 8.41 -20.87 13.85
CA SER A 27 8.14 -21.16 15.26
C SER A 27 9.43 -21.62 15.91
N GLU A 28 9.80 -21.02 17.03
CA GLU A 28 11.00 -21.35 17.81
C GLU A 28 10.59 -21.57 19.27
N GLU A 29 10.98 -22.73 19.81
CA GLU A 29 10.72 -23.10 21.19
C GLU A 29 12.01 -22.92 21.99
N ALA A 30 11.93 -22.13 23.05
CA ALA A 30 13.05 -21.86 23.93
C ALA A 30 13.13 -22.89 25.06
N THR A 31 14.32 -23.04 25.62
CA THR A 31 14.62 -24.03 26.69
C THR A 31 13.88 -23.77 28.01
N ASP A 32 13.27 -22.60 28.17
CA ASP A 32 12.48 -22.20 29.34
C ASP A 32 10.99 -22.56 29.24
N GLY A 33 10.58 -23.24 28.15
CA GLY A 33 9.18 -23.59 27.90
C GLY A 33 8.38 -22.45 27.27
N THR A 34 9.04 -21.43 26.74
CA THR A 34 8.38 -20.38 25.94
C THR A 34 8.41 -20.72 24.46
N LEU A 35 7.28 -20.52 23.78
CA LEU A 35 7.14 -20.72 22.34
C LEU A 35 6.95 -19.38 21.65
N SER A 36 7.89 -19.02 20.80
CA SER A 36 7.84 -17.80 19.99
C SER A 36 7.38 -18.13 18.58
N LEU A 37 6.27 -17.52 18.17
CA LEU A 37 5.71 -17.62 16.84
C LEU A 37 5.97 -16.31 16.09
N GLU A 38 6.78 -16.38 15.05
CA GLU A 38 7.12 -15.25 14.21
C GLU A 38 6.41 -15.34 12.85
N THR A 39 5.52 -14.37 12.61
CA THR A 39 4.91 -14.13 11.31
C THR A 39 5.52 -12.86 10.68
N LYS A 40 5.09 -12.51 9.45
CA LYS A 40 5.44 -11.21 8.87
C LYS A 40 4.73 -10.05 9.57
N THR A 41 3.55 -10.28 10.13
CA THR A 41 2.70 -9.24 10.72
C THR A 41 2.92 -9.07 12.21
N PHE A 42 3.23 -10.13 12.95
CA PHE A 42 3.41 -10.07 14.40
C PHE A 42 4.38 -11.16 14.91
N ILE A 43 4.87 -10.96 16.13
CA ILE A 43 5.52 -11.99 16.93
C ILE A 43 4.64 -12.21 18.15
N ILE A 44 4.25 -13.45 18.37
CA ILE A 44 3.49 -13.85 19.54
C ILE A 44 4.34 -14.81 20.36
N THR A 45 4.44 -14.56 21.65
CA THR A 45 5.10 -15.46 22.60
C THR A 45 4.06 -16.13 23.48
N PHE A 46 4.14 -17.44 23.62
CA PHE A 46 3.33 -18.24 24.54
C PHE A 46 4.20 -18.82 25.66
N ASP A 47 3.61 -19.00 26.83
CA ASP A 47 4.18 -19.80 27.92
C ASP A 47 3.49 -21.16 27.93
N LEU A 48 4.23 -22.23 27.62
CA LEU A 48 3.68 -23.57 27.47
C LEU A 48 3.31 -24.23 28.81
N ASN A 49 3.93 -23.79 29.91
CA ASN A 49 3.66 -24.33 31.24
C ASN A 49 2.37 -23.77 31.82
N LEU A 50 2.12 -22.48 31.62
CA LEU A 50 0.91 -21.80 32.07
C LEU A 50 -0.22 -21.88 31.04
N GLY A 51 0.10 -22.16 29.77
CA GLY A 51 -0.85 -22.17 28.67
C GLY A 51 -1.38 -20.78 28.32
N VAL A 52 -0.56 -19.74 28.51
CA VAL A 52 -0.97 -18.33 28.37
C VAL A 52 -0.24 -17.63 27.24
N LEU A 53 -0.91 -16.60 26.72
CA LEU A 53 -0.33 -15.62 25.82
C LEU A 53 0.55 -14.64 26.62
N LYS A 54 1.85 -14.63 26.35
CA LYS A 54 2.84 -13.86 27.12
C LYS A 54 3.06 -12.46 26.58
N ASP A 55 3.41 -12.35 25.31
CA ASP A 55 3.68 -11.05 24.70
C ASP A 55 3.16 -11.04 23.26
N ILE A 56 2.62 -9.90 22.84
CA ILE A 56 2.25 -9.64 21.45
C ILE A 56 3.03 -8.43 20.95
N TYR A 57 3.82 -8.66 19.92
CA TYR A 57 4.52 -7.61 19.18
C TYR A 57 3.94 -7.49 17.78
N ILE A 58 3.59 -6.28 17.36
CA ILE A 58 3.21 -6.02 15.96
C ILE A 58 4.44 -5.62 15.16
N LYS A 59 4.53 -6.12 13.93
CA LYS A 59 5.48 -5.68 12.93
C LYS A 59 4.78 -4.77 11.94
N VAL A 60 5.17 -3.50 11.93
CA VAL A 60 4.67 -2.49 10.99
C VAL A 60 5.85 -1.74 10.41
N ASP A 61 5.98 -1.70 9.08
CA ASP A 61 7.02 -0.93 8.40
C ASP A 61 8.47 -1.20 8.91
N ARG A 62 8.80 -2.46 9.20
CA ARG A 62 10.08 -2.94 9.77
C ARG A 62 10.37 -2.50 11.21
N ARG A 63 9.38 -1.94 11.90
CA ARG A 63 9.43 -1.72 13.35
C ARG A 63 8.66 -2.83 14.04
N THR A 64 9.13 -3.21 15.22
CA THR A 64 8.50 -4.18 16.09
C THR A 64 8.08 -3.43 17.34
N ASP A 65 6.78 -3.24 17.52
CA ASP A 65 6.22 -2.52 18.67
C ASP A 65 5.48 -3.50 19.57
N LEU A 66 5.77 -3.47 20.87
CA LEU A 66 5.04 -4.25 21.88
C LEU A 66 3.66 -3.63 22.09
N ILE A 67 2.60 -4.42 21.98
CA ILE A 67 1.22 -3.94 22.16
C ILE A 67 0.54 -4.52 23.40
N SER A 68 0.93 -5.72 23.83
CA SER A 68 0.42 -6.36 25.03
C SER A 68 1.52 -7.20 25.65
N ARG A 69 1.66 -7.07 26.97
CA ARG A 69 2.56 -7.84 27.82
C ARG A 69 1.75 -8.43 28.93
N TYR A 70 1.99 -9.71 29.19
CA TYR A 70 1.30 -10.47 30.21
C TYR A 70 1.37 -9.81 31.58
N GLY A 71 0.19 -9.51 32.11
CA GLY A 71 -0.06 -9.05 33.47
C GLY A 71 -1.15 -9.87 34.15
N HIS A 72 -1.22 -11.18 33.87
CA HIS A 72 -2.32 -12.11 34.22
C HIS A 72 -3.55 -12.03 33.30
N ASP A 73 -3.36 -11.52 32.09
CA ASP A 73 -4.39 -11.28 31.08
C ASP A 73 -4.18 -12.16 29.82
N GLY A 74 -3.49 -13.29 29.95
CA GLY A 74 -3.03 -14.11 28.82
C GLY A 74 -3.97 -15.24 28.40
N PHE A 75 -5.29 -15.11 28.61
CA PHE A 75 -6.25 -16.24 28.53
C PHE A 75 -6.03 -17.31 29.59
N ASN A 76 -5.73 -16.88 30.82
CA ASN A 76 -5.72 -17.75 31.98
C ASN A 76 -7.12 -18.33 32.17
N VAL A 77 -7.24 -19.63 32.44
CA VAL A 77 -8.52 -20.32 32.59
C VAL A 77 -8.78 -20.55 34.07
N PHE A 78 -9.97 -20.20 34.54
CA PHE A 78 -10.39 -20.37 35.92
C PHE A 78 -11.67 -21.20 35.99
N ALA A 79 -11.73 -22.10 36.96
CA ALA A 79 -12.93 -22.79 37.39
C ALA A 79 -13.33 -22.24 38.75
N GLY A 80 -14.28 -21.30 38.78
CA GLY A 80 -14.54 -20.50 39.98
C GLY A 80 -13.37 -19.57 40.29
N ASP A 81 -12.71 -19.78 41.43
CA ASP A 81 -11.56 -18.97 41.88
C ASP A 81 -10.19 -19.65 41.65
N GLU A 82 -10.18 -20.93 41.21
CA GLU A 82 -8.95 -21.69 40.99
C GLU A 82 -8.49 -21.60 39.53
N GLU A 83 -7.21 -21.28 39.33
CA GLU A 83 -6.58 -21.25 38.01
C GLU A 83 -6.23 -22.68 37.54
N LEU A 84 -6.72 -23.06 36.36
CA LEU A 84 -6.43 -24.34 35.75
C LEU A 84 -5.13 -24.27 34.95
N LEU A 85 -4.27 -25.27 35.11
CA LEU A 85 -3.02 -25.41 34.37
C LEU A 85 -3.12 -26.54 33.33
N PRO A 86 -2.48 -26.40 32.16
CA PRO A 86 -2.50 -27.43 31.13
C PRO A 86 -1.69 -28.66 31.57
N VAL A 87 -2.21 -29.84 31.27
CA VAL A 87 -1.55 -31.13 31.52
C VAL A 87 -0.64 -31.49 30.34
N PHE A 88 -1.08 -31.15 29.14
CA PHE A 88 -0.37 -31.45 27.89
C PHE A 88 -0.54 -30.30 26.89
N HIS A 89 0.44 -30.13 26.02
CA HIS A 89 0.36 -29.20 24.90
C HIS A 89 0.89 -29.84 23.63
N GLU A 90 0.27 -29.51 22.50
CA GLU A 90 0.75 -29.87 21.17
C GLU A 90 0.63 -28.67 20.24
N TYR A 91 1.55 -28.58 19.27
CA TYR A 91 1.41 -27.63 18.18
C TYR A 91 1.69 -28.28 16.83
N PHE A 92 0.91 -27.87 15.84
CA PHE A 92 1.06 -28.34 14.48
C PHE A 92 0.60 -27.28 13.49
N ARG A 93 0.86 -27.53 12.21
CA ARG A 93 0.38 -26.68 11.12
C ARG A 93 -0.68 -27.39 10.32
N ASP A 94 -1.77 -26.70 10.04
CA ASP A 94 -2.81 -27.22 9.17
C ASP A 94 -2.39 -27.15 7.70
N ARG A 95 -3.14 -27.83 6.82
CA ARG A 95 -3.00 -27.80 5.36
C ARG A 95 -3.06 -26.39 4.78
N ASN A 96 -3.75 -25.47 5.46
CA ASN A 96 -3.84 -24.06 5.08
C ASN A 96 -2.60 -23.23 5.47
N GLY A 97 -1.69 -23.80 6.26
CA GLY A 97 -0.51 -23.11 6.78
C GLY A 97 -0.70 -22.46 8.15
N ASP A 98 -1.93 -22.45 8.67
CA ASP A 98 -2.28 -21.93 9.98
C ASP A 98 -1.59 -22.71 11.10
N PHE A 99 -1.18 -21.99 12.14
CA PHE A 99 -0.52 -22.57 13.31
C PHE A 99 -1.53 -22.82 14.40
N ILE A 100 -1.61 -24.06 14.86
CA ILE A 100 -2.55 -24.50 15.88
C ILE A 100 -1.72 -24.91 17.10
N LEU A 101 -1.98 -24.27 18.23
CA LEU A 101 -1.41 -24.58 19.52
C LEU A 101 -2.54 -25.00 20.46
N ARG A 102 -2.56 -26.27 20.83
CA ARG A 102 -3.60 -26.86 21.67
C ARG A 102 -3.02 -27.17 23.04
N PHE A 103 -3.79 -26.80 24.06
CA PHE A 103 -3.57 -27.09 25.47
C PHE A 103 -4.69 -27.98 25.96
N ASP A 104 -4.34 -29.16 26.47
CA ASP A 104 -5.28 -30.08 27.10
C ASP A 104 -5.20 -29.89 28.62
N TYR A 105 -6.36 -29.70 29.23
CA TYR A 105 -6.58 -29.57 30.67
C TYR A 105 -7.34 -30.81 31.16
N GLU A 106 -7.38 -31.04 32.47
CA GLU A 106 -8.12 -32.19 33.03
C GLU A 106 -9.61 -32.16 32.63
N ASN A 107 -10.21 -30.97 32.54
CA ASN A 107 -11.65 -30.78 32.33
C ASN A 107 -12.00 -30.19 30.95
N GLY A 108 -11.05 -30.15 30.00
CA GLY A 108 -11.32 -29.58 28.68
C GLY A 108 -10.08 -29.24 27.87
N THR A 109 -10.28 -28.48 26.80
CA THR A 109 -9.22 -28.10 25.86
C THR A 109 -9.30 -26.63 25.51
N LYS A 110 -8.15 -26.01 25.27
CA LYS A 110 -8.03 -24.63 24.78
C LYS A 110 -7.06 -24.62 23.61
N THR A 111 -7.49 -24.05 22.49
CA THR A 111 -6.74 -24.06 21.24
C THR A 111 -6.58 -22.64 20.71
N PHE A 112 -5.33 -22.21 20.54
CA PHE A 112 -4.98 -21.00 19.80
C PHE A 112 -4.78 -21.35 18.33
N ILE A 113 -5.55 -20.72 17.46
CA ILE A 113 -5.45 -20.84 16.01
C ILE A 113 -4.93 -19.52 15.47
N ILE A 114 -3.64 -19.48 15.11
CA ILE A 114 -2.99 -18.32 14.52
C ILE A 114 -2.96 -18.49 13.01
N LYS A 115 -3.70 -17.62 12.31
CA LYS A 115 -3.81 -17.71 10.85
C LYS A 115 -2.57 -17.12 10.17
N ASP A 116 -2.07 -17.79 9.12
CA ASP A 116 -0.93 -17.26 8.33
C ASP A 116 -1.44 -16.31 7.24
N ASN A 117 -1.96 -15.17 7.66
CA ASN A 117 -2.57 -14.18 6.79
C ASN A 117 -2.11 -12.75 7.16
N PRO A 118 -2.41 -11.72 6.33
CA PRO A 118 -1.96 -10.36 6.59
C PRO A 118 -2.82 -9.61 7.64
N PHE A 119 -3.85 -10.23 8.21
CA PHE A 119 -4.95 -9.54 8.89
C PHE A 119 -4.80 -9.40 10.41
N TYR A 120 -3.67 -9.81 10.99
CA TYR A 120 -3.44 -9.70 12.44
C TYR A 120 -4.52 -10.40 13.28
N ASP A 121 -5.20 -11.40 12.71
CA ASP A 121 -6.26 -12.15 13.39
C ASP A 121 -5.78 -13.51 13.89
N PHE A 122 -6.31 -13.88 15.04
CA PHE A 122 -6.18 -15.22 15.60
C PHE A 122 -7.46 -15.55 16.35
N GLU A 123 -7.68 -16.85 16.54
CA GLU A 123 -8.87 -17.37 17.18
C GLU A 123 -8.47 -18.20 18.40
N VAL A 124 -9.28 -18.11 19.46
CA VAL A 124 -9.13 -18.95 20.65
C VAL A 124 -10.41 -19.76 20.77
N GLN A 125 -10.29 -21.07 20.58
CA GLN A 125 -11.38 -22.01 20.75
C GLN A 125 -11.20 -22.75 22.07
N PHE A 126 -12.29 -23.00 22.77
CA PHE A 126 -12.24 -23.75 24.02
C PHE A 126 -13.46 -24.67 24.15
N ASP A 127 -13.22 -25.84 24.73
CA ASP A 127 -14.23 -26.86 24.99
C ASP A 127 -13.96 -27.48 26.37
N PHE A 128 -14.66 -26.96 27.39
CA PHE A 128 -14.65 -27.43 28.76
C PHE A 128 -16.00 -28.03 29.12
N VAL A 129 -15.97 -29.01 30.03
CA VAL A 129 -17.18 -29.70 30.51
C VAL A 129 -17.98 -28.83 31.48
N GLU A 130 -17.31 -27.94 32.20
CA GLU A 130 -17.88 -27.07 33.23
C GLU A 130 -17.80 -25.59 32.81
N PRO A 131 -18.62 -24.71 33.40
CA PRO A 131 -18.50 -23.27 33.18
C PRO A 131 -17.12 -22.77 33.60
N VAL A 132 -16.48 -22.01 32.73
CA VAL A 132 -15.14 -21.45 32.95
C VAL A 132 -15.15 -19.95 32.75
N SER A 133 -14.34 -19.25 33.54
CA SER A 133 -13.99 -17.86 33.32
C SER A 133 -12.57 -17.77 32.77
N MET A 134 -12.29 -16.81 31.91
CA MET A 134 -10.94 -16.54 31.44
C MET A 134 -10.61 -15.06 31.50
N THR A 135 -9.33 -14.74 31.64
CA THR A 135 -8.86 -13.38 31.40
C THR A 135 -8.61 -13.17 29.92
N PHE A 136 -8.48 -11.93 29.47
CA PHE A 136 -8.11 -11.64 28.09
C PHE A 136 -7.17 -10.44 28.00
N PRO A 137 -6.29 -10.42 26.99
CA PRO A 137 -5.27 -9.40 26.92
C PRO A 137 -5.91 -8.06 26.55
N TYR A 138 -5.33 -6.98 27.05
CA TYR A 138 -5.66 -5.63 26.61
C TYR A 138 -4.40 -4.81 26.36
N ILE A 139 -4.54 -3.74 25.59
CA ILE A 139 -3.42 -2.84 25.30
C ILE A 139 -3.18 -1.93 26.50
N SER A 140 -1.97 -1.99 27.07
CA SER A 140 -1.57 -1.16 28.20
C SER A 140 -1.46 0.32 27.74
N ASN A 141 -2.36 1.18 28.27
CA ASN A 141 -2.66 2.57 27.90
C ASN A 141 -3.87 2.78 26.96
N ILE A 142 -5.00 3.15 27.59
CA ILE A 142 -6.10 4.05 27.12
C ILE A 142 -7.40 3.37 26.61
N LYS A 143 -8.53 4.00 26.99
CA LYS A 143 -9.97 3.84 26.62
C LYS A 143 -10.42 2.42 26.25
N MET A 144 -11.07 1.77 27.21
CA MET A 144 -11.73 0.48 27.05
C MET A 144 -13.20 0.69 26.67
N PHE A 145 -13.69 -0.13 25.74
CA PHE A 145 -15.12 -0.24 25.44
C PHE A 145 -15.54 -1.68 25.64
N ASP A 146 -16.33 -1.89 26.67
CA ASP A 146 -16.89 -3.19 27.02
C ASP A 146 -18.36 -3.20 26.64
N ALA A 147 -18.73 -4.19 25.83
CA ALA A 147 -20.10 -4.58 25.60
C ALA A 147 -20.22 -6.07 25.91
N SER A 148 -21.44 -6.57 26.06
CA SER A 148 -21.69 -7.98 26.40
C SER A 148 -21.06 -8.99 25.44
N SER A 149 -20.81 -8.60 24.18
CA SER A 149 -20.29 -9.47 23.11
C SER A 149 -18.91 -9.07 22.58
N TYR A 150 -18.33 -7.96 23.06
CA TYR A 150 -17.01 -7.55 22.61
C TYR A 150 -16.24 -6.68 23.62
N HIS A 151 -14.92 -6.77 23.55
CA HIS A 151 -13.99 -5.88 24.21
C HIS A 151 -13.11 -5.17 23.18
N MET A 152 -12.89 -3.87 23.36
CA MET A 152 -11.94 -3.11 22.55
C MET A 152 -11.01 -2.27 23.42
N SER A 153 -9.71 -2.38 23.15
CA SER A 153 -8.68 -1.50 23.72
C SER A 153 -7.83 -0.86 22.63
N TYR A 154 -7.43 0.39 22.86
CA TYR A 154 -6.73 1.21 21.87
C TYR A 154 -5.57 1.99 22.50
N SER A 155 -4.42 1.97 21.84
CA SER A 155 -3.30 2.86 22.18
C SER A 155 -2.99 3.85 21.07
N GLU A 156 -2.70 5.10 21.45
CA GLU A 156 -2.21 6.13 20.52
C GLU A 156 -0.72 5.96 20.16
N LYS A 157 0.05 5.23 21.00
CA LYS A 157 1.50 5.04 20.86
C LYS A 157 1.93 3.66 21.40
N PRO A 158 2.15 2.65 20.56
CA PRO A 158 1.94 2.63 19.10
C PRO A 158 0.44 2.70 18.73
N LYS A 159 0.10 3.19 17.53
CA LYS A 159 -1.29 3.21 17.03
C LYS A 159 -1.79 1.80 16.75
N ALA A 160 -2.31 1.14 17.78
CA ALA A 160 -2.75 -0.25 17.73
C ALA A 160 -4.15 -0.39 18.34
N LEU A 161 -4.91 -1.33 17.78
CA LEU A 161 -6.23 -1.73 18.24
C LEU A 161 -6.18 -3.21 18.57
N MET A 162 -6.71 -3.55 19.75
CA MET A 162 -7.07 -4.90 20.10
C MET A 162 -8.59 -4.98 20.21
N ALA A 163 -9.19 -5.87 19.45
CA ALA A 163 -10.63 -6.12 19.46
C ALA A 163 -10.87 -7.61 19.63
N ILE A 164 -11.74 -7.94 20.58
CA ILE A 164 -12.09 -9.30 20.96
C ILE A 164 -13.60 -9.44 20.79
N TYR A 165 -14.01 -10.47 20.06
CA TYR A 165 -15.41 -10.73 19.76
C TYR A 165 -15.77 -12.18 20.08
N SER A 166 -16.90 -12.38 20.75
CA SER A 166 -17.50 -13.70 20.89
C SER A 166 -19.01 -13.59 21.05
N THR A 167 -19.73 -14.60 20.56
CA THR A 167 -21.18 -14.77 20.79
C THR A 167 -21.48 -15.76 21.90
N ASP A 168 -20.52 -16.62 22.25
CA ASP A 168 -20.68 -17.71 23.20
C ASP A 168 -20.33 -17.30 24.65
N VAL A 169 -19.86 -16.06 24.82
CA VAL A 169 -19.22 -15.59 26.05
C VAL A 169 -19.71 -14.20 26.41
N THR A 170 -19.86 -13.94 27.71
CA THR A 170 -20.15 -12.61 28.24
C THR A 170 -18.89 -11.96 28.81
N PHE A 171 -18.61 -10.73 28.37
CA PHE A 171 -17.50 -9.93 28.90
C PHE A 171 -17.93 -9.13 30.13
N SER A 172 -17.16 -9.19 31.21
CA SER A 172 -17.36 -8.43 32.46
C SER A 172 -16.02 -8.13 33.14
N ASP A 173 -15.73 -6.85 33.38
CA ASP A 173 -14.61 -6.37 34.21
C ASP A 173 -13.25 -7.07 33.95
N GLY A 174 -12.85 -7.21 32.68
CA GLY A 174 -11.56 -7.82 32.31
C GLY A 174 -11.54 -9.36 32.32
N THR A 175 -12.68 -9.99 32.58
CA THR A 175 -12.89 -11.43 32.47
C THR A 175 -13.99 -11.75 31.47
N LEU A 176 -13.91 -12.94 30.90
CA LEU A 176 -14.87 -13.49 29.95
C LEU A 176 -15.43 -14.78 30.56
N THR A 177 -16.75 -14.91 30.63
CA THR A 177 -17.41 -16.07 31.26
C THR A 177 -18.16 -16.88 30.21
N ALA A 178 -17.86 -18.18 30.13
CA ALA A 178 -18.53 -19.11 29.24
C ALA A 178 -19.42 -20.05 30.05
N GLU A 179 -20.73 -19.76 30.10
CA GLU A 179 -21.69 -20.55 30.89
C GLU A 179 -21.83 -22.00 30.42
N THR A 180 -21.61 -22.25 29.13
CA THR A 180 -21.71 -23.58 28.53
C THR A 180 -20.39 -24.37 28.56
N GLY A 181 -19.29 -23.75 29.02
CA GLY A 181 -17.94 -24.30 28.95
C GLY A 181 -17.34 -24.33 27.55
N LYS A 182 -18.11 -24.02 26.50
CA LYS A 182 -17.66 -24.08 25.10
C LYS A 182 -17.81 -22.73 24.40
N GLY A 183 -16.88 -22.43 23.49
CA GLY A 183 -17.02 -21.23 22.66
C GLY A 183 -15.81 -20.95 21.78
N SER A 184 -15.99 -19.95 20.93
CA SER A 184 -14.90 -19.39 20.12
C SER A 184 -14.80 -17.88 20.30
N ILE A 185 -13.56 -17.40 20.41
CA ILE A 185 -13.22 -15.98 20.51
C ILE A 185 -12.41 -15.62 19.28
N LYS A 186 -12.89 -14.65 18.51
CA LYS A 186 -12.15 -14.06 17.40
C LYS A 186 -11.46 -12.80 17.88
N LEU A 187 -10.17 -12.68 17.57
CA LEU A 187 -9.35 -11.55 17.97
C LEU A 187 -8.73 -10.84 16.76
N TYR A 188 -8.60 -9.53 16.90
CA TYR A 188 -7.76 -8.70 16.06
C TYR A 188 -6.79 -7.94 16.96
N ALA A 189 -5.48 -8.08 16.72
CA ALA A 189 -4.45 -7.38 17.49
C ALA A 189 -3.43 -6.74 16.54
N GLY A 190 -3.72 -5.52 16.08
CA GLY A 190 -3.00 -4.93 14.96
C GLY A 190 -3.12 -3.40 14.83
N PRO A 191 -2.52 -2.82 13.78
CA PRO A 191 -2.66 -1.38 13.50
C PRO A 191 -4.12 -1.01 13.17
N ILE A 192 -4.52 0.25 13.35
CA ILE A 192 -5.86 0.68 12.92
C ILE A 192 -5.93 0.74 11.39
N LYS A 193 -6.37 -0.36 10.79
CA LYS A 193 -6.59 -0.49 9.35
C LYS A 193 -7.98 -1.08 9.09
N LEU A 194 -8.91 -0.21 8.69
CA LEU A 194 -10.31 -0.59 8.43
C LEU A 194 -10.51 -1.81 7.52
N ILE A 195 -9.73 -1.99 6.46
CA ILE A 195 -9.85 -3.16 5.57
C ILE A 195 -9.37 -4.44 6.27
N TYR A 196 -8.35 -4.33 7.12
CA TYR A 196 -7.82 -5.48 7.82
C TYR A 196 -8.81 -5.92 8.89
N ILE A 197 -9.36 -4.95 9.62
CA ILE A 197 -10.44 -5.15 10.58
C ILE A 197 -11.68 -5.73 9.91
N SER A 198 -12.07 -5.26 8.72
CA SER A 198 -13.27 -5.78 8.04
C SER A 198 -13.13 -7.24 7.60
N GLU A 199 -11.92 -7.70 7.30
CA GLU A 199 -11.67 -9.09 6.92
C GLU A 199 -11.46 -9.98 8.15
N ALA A 200 -10.84 -9.46 9.22
CA ALA A 200 -10.64 -10.17 10.49
C ALA A 200 -11.93 -10.31 11.32
N LEU A 201 -12.66 -9.21 11.49
CA LEU A 201 -13.84 -9.08 12.36
C LEU A 201 -14.97 -8.35 11.60
N PRO A 202 -15.60 -9.00 10.60
CA PRO A 202 -16.68 -8.39 9.83
C PRO A 202 -17.86 -7.96 10.71
N GLU A 203 -18.14 -8.72 11.77
CA GLU A 203 -19.26 -8.52 12.70
C GLU A 203 -19.11 -7.24 13.55
N MET A 204 -17.86 -6.84 13.87
CA MET A 204 -17.56 -5.64 14.64
C MET A 204 -17.25 -4.41 13.78
N TYR A 205 -17.18 -4.56 12.45
CA TYR A 205 -16.67 -3.52 11.58
C TYR A 205 -17.38 -2.17 11.75
N ASP A 206 -18.71 -2.17 11.77
CA ASP A 206 -19.51 -0.93 11.87
C ASP A 206 -19.36 -0.27 13.25
N THR A 207 -19.32 -1.08 14.32
CA THR A 207 -19.09 -0.61 15.69
C THR A 207 -17.70 0.00 15.84
N ILE A 208 -16.67 -0.70 15.36
CA ILE A 208 -15.28 -0.22 15.38
C ILE A 208 -15.17 1.07 14.58
N LYS A 209 -15.74 1.11 13.37
CA LYS A 209 -15.70 2.30 12.50
C LYS A 209 -16.39 3.51 13.13
N LYS A 210 -17.55 3.32 13.78
CA LYS A 210 -18.27 4.40 14.48
C LYS A 210 -17.42 4.95 15.64
N ASN A 211 -16.92 4.07 16.52
CA ASN A 211 -16.11 4.49 17.65
C ASN A 211 -14.79 5.15 17.19
N LEU A 212 -14.15 4.63 16.14
CA LEU A 212 -12.96 5.24 15.54
C LEU A 212 -13.20 6.64 14.96
N SER A 213 -14.40 6.91 14.44
CA SER A 213 -14.76 8.22 13.87
C SER A 213 -14.89 9.32 14.92
N GLU A 214 -15.23 8.96 16.16
CA GLU A 214 -15.36 9.88 17.30
C GLU A 214 -13.99 10.40 17.80
N PHE A 215 -12.89 9.71 17.46
CA PHE A 215 -11.52 10.08 17.86
C PHE A 215 -10.84 11.13 16.94
N GLY A 216 -11.58 11.83 16.09
CA GLY A 216 -11.09 13.04 15.41
C GLY A 216 -10.14 12.81 14.23
N ALA A 217 -10.15 11.64 13.60
CA ALA A 217 -9.24 11.29 12.49
C ALA A 217 -9.72 11.67 11.07
N LEU A 218 -10.86 12.36 10.93
CA LEU A 218 -11.51 12.58 9.62
C LEU A 218 -11.39 14.03 9.13
N SER A 219 -10.20 14.38 8.63
CA SER A 219 -10.04 15.51 7.69
C SER A 219 -10.65 15.14 6.32
N ILE A 220 -10.99 16.12 5.46
CA ILE A 220 -11.43 15.87 4.06
C ILE A 220 -10.46 14.93 3.32
N PHE A 221 -9.16 15.08 3.59
CA PHE A 221 -8.12 14.20 3.05
C PHE A 221 -8.25 12.74 3.49
N SER A 222 -8.81 12.48 4.66
CA SER A 222 -9.05 11.14 5.20
C SER A 222 -10.13 10.39 4.43
N TYR A 223 -11.22 11.06 4.04
CA TYR A 223 -12.27 10.46 3.22
C TYR A 223 -11.77 10.05 1.83
N ILE A 224 -11.03 10.94 1.17
CA ILE A 224 -10.41 10.64 -0.14
C ILE A 224 -9.44 9.48 0.00
N TYR A 225 -8.59 9.51 1.05
CA TYR A 225 -7.64 8.46 1.33
C TYR A 225 -8.31 7.10 1.53
N HIS A 226 -9.28 6.99 2.44
CA HIS A 226 -9.99 5.73 2.69
C HIS A 226 -10.78 5.25 1.47
N GLY A 227 -11.35 6.17 0.68
CA GLY A 227 -12.01 5.83 -0.59
C GLY A 227 -11.04 5.21 -1.61
N LEU A 228 -9.84 5.78 -1.77
CA LEU A 228 -8.82 5.22 -2.67
C LEU A 228 -8.25 3.90 -2.16
N VAL A 229 -8.10 3.74 -0.84
CA VAL A 229 -7.73 2.48 -0.20
C VAL A 229 -8.77 1.40 -0.51
N ALA A 230 -10.06 1.67 -0.30
CA ALA A 230 -11.14 0.75 -0.63
C ALA A 230 -11.20 0.43 -2.13
N PHE A 231 -11.00 1.43 -2.99
CA PHE A 231 -10.98 1.25 -4.43
C PHE A 231 -9.82 0.36 -4.90
N LEU A 232 -8.60 0.58 -4.40
CA LEU A 232 -7.47 -0.29 -4.72
C LEU A 232 -7.69 -1.72 -4.24
N TYR A 233 -8.29 -1.89 -3.06
CA TYR A 233 -8.64 -3.22 -2.53
C TYR A 233 -9.70 -3.93 -3.39
N TYR A 234 -10.72 -3.21 -3.85
CA TYR A 234 -11.70 -3.74 -4.79
C TYR A 234 -11.04 -4.19 -6.10
N LEU A 235 -10.13 -3.38 -6.64
CA LEU A 235 -9.36 -3.77 -7.83
C LEU A 235 -8.48 -4.99 -7.57
N PHE A 236 -7.88 -5.10 -6.39
CA PHE A 236 -7.14 -6.30 -5.99
C PHE A 236 -8.02 -7.54 -5.90
N LYS A 237 -9.22 -7.46 -5.29
CA LYS A 237 -10.19 -8.56 -5.27
C LYS A 237 -10.58 -9.01 -6.69
N PHE A 238 -10.66 -8.06 -7.63
CA PHE A 238 -10.99 -8.35 -9.03
C PHE A 238 -9.81 -8.94 -9.83
N THR A 239 -8.59 -8.43 -9.66
CA THR A 239 -7.41 -8.87 -10.44
C THR A 239 -6.67 -10.05 -9.80
N GLY A 240 -6.86 -10.29 -8.50
CA GLY A 240 -6.08 -11.23 -7.69
C GLY A 240 -4.61 -10.84 -7.51
N ASN A 241 -4.17 -9.68 -8.03
CA ASN A 241 -2.78 -9.26 -7.99
C ASN A 241 -2.66 -7.74 -7.93
N PHE A 242 -1.88 -7.26 -6.96
CA PHE A 242 -1.72 -5.83 -6.71
C PHE A 242 -1.01 -5.06 -7.83
N GLY A 243 -0.08 -5.67 -8.58
CA GLY A 243 0.56 -4.99 -9.71
C GLY A 243 -0.44 -4.65 -10.82
N TRP A 244 -1.31 -5.61 -11.16
CA TRP A 244 -2.41 -5.36 -12.10
C TRP A 244 -3.43 -4.37 -11.54
N ALA A 245 -3.77 -4.48 -10.24
CA ALA A 245 -4.68 -3.54 -9.59
C ALA A 245 -4.14 -2.11 -9.67
N ILE A 246 -2.84 -1.89 -9.44
CA ILE A 246 -2.20 -0.57 -9.54
C ILE A 246 -2.25 -0.03 -10.98
N ILE A 247 -2.03 -0.87 -12.00
CA ILE A 247 -2.11 -0.45 -13.40
C ILE A 247 -3.53 0.00 -13.75
N VAL A 248 -4.54 -0.79 -13.39
CA VAL A 248 -5.96 -0.45 -13.62
C VAL A 248 -6.34 0.81 -12.83
N PHE A 249 -5.92 0.91 -11.58
CA PHE A 249 -6.09 2.09 -10.74
C PHE A 249 -5.55 3.34 -11.44
N THR A 250 -4.33 3.24 -11.99
CA THR A 250 -3.68 4.34 -12.73
C THR A 250 -4.53 4.79 -13.91
N LEU A 251 -5.07 3.84 -14.69
CA LEU A 251 -5.91 4.14 -15.84
C LEU A 251 -7.21 4.86 -15.43
N VAL A 252 -7.84 4.43 -14.33
CA VAL A 252 -9.10 5.02 -13.84
C VAL A 252 -8.86 6.43 -13.29
N VAL A 253 -7.88 6.62 -12.41
CA VAL A 253 -7.55 7.95 -11.87
C VAL A 253 -7.22 8.91 -13.00
N ARG A 254 -6.48 8.44 -13.99
CA ARG A 254 -6.14 9.26 -15.16
C ARG A 254 -7.34 9.56 -16.05
N GLY A 255 -8.29 8.64 -16.15
CA GLY A 255 -9.58 8.87 -16.82
C GLY A 255 -10.39 9.96 -16.13
N ILE A 256 -10.46 9.94 -14.80
CA ILE A 256 -11.13 10.98 -13.99
C ILE A 256 -10.44 12.34 -14.18
N LEU A 257 -9.11 12.36 -14.16
CA LEU A 257 -8.30 13.56 -14.37
C LEU A 257 -8.15 13.96 -15.85
N TYR A 258 -8.80 13.25 -16.78
CA TYR A 258 -8.71 13.52 -18.22
C TYR A 258 -9.07 14.98 -18.60
N PRO A 259 -10.13 15.61 -18.07
CA PRO A 259 -10.47 16.99 -18.42
C PRO A 259 -9.32 17.96 -18.12
N LEU A 260 -8.64 17.75 -17.00
CA LEU A 260 -7.47 18.53 -16.60
C LEU A 260 -6.30 18.31 -17.57
N TYR A 261 -5.97 17.06 -17.89
CA TYR A 261 -4.91 16.75 -18.86
C TYR A 261 -5.24 17.28 -20.27
N HIS A 262 -6.52 17.33 -20.64
CA HIS A 262 -6.98 17.88 -21.91
C HIS A 262 -6.69 19.38 -22.00
N VAL A 263 -7.02 20.15 -20.96
CA VAL A 263 -6.70 21.59 -20.88
C VAL A 263 -5.19 21.83 -20.97
N GLN A 264 -4.40 21.02 -20.27
CA GLN A 264 -2.94 21.09 -20.36
C GLN A 264 -2.44 20.85 -21.79
N THR A 265 -2.95 19.80 -22.43
CA THR A 265 -2.56 19.45 -23.80
C THR A 265 -2.92 20.54 -24.79
N LYS A 266 -4.10 21.17 -24.65
CA LYS A 266 -4.53 22.30 -25.48
C LYS A 266 -3.55 23.48 -25.37
N SER A 267 -3.18 23.88 -24.16
CA SER A 267 -2.20 24.96 -23.94
C SER A 267 -0.84 24.63 -24.59
N MET A 268 -0.37 23.39 -24.47
CA MET A 268 0.87 22.95 -25.12
C MET A 268 0.82 23.06 -26.66
N ILE A 269 -0.32 22.75 -27.27
CA ILE A 269 -0.52 22.88 -28.73
C ILE A 269 -0.48 24.35 -29.13
N GLU A 270 -1.15 25.23 -28.38
CA GLU A 270 -1.19 26.67 -28.65
C GLU A 270 0.19 27.31 -28.49
N MET A 271 0.94 26.94 -27.43
CA MET A 271 2.33 27.35 -27.25
C MET A 271 3.20 26.93 -28.44
N ARG A 272 2.98 25.74 -29.01
CA ARG A 272 3.74 25.28 -30.18
C ARG A 272 3.41 26.08 -31.44
N LYS A 273 2.15 26.51 -31.62
CA LYS A 273 1.73 27.32 -32.78
C LYS A 273 2.41 28.69 -32.79
N ILE A 274 2.64 29.30 -31.63
CA ILE A 274 3.27 30.62 -31.50
C ILE A 274 4.80 30.56 -31.44
N GLN A 275 5.41 29.37 -31.47
CA GLN A 275 6.86 29.20 -31.48
C GLN A 275 7.61 30.06 -32.53
N PRO A 276 7.17 30.18 -33.80
CA PRO A 276 7.85 31.06 -34.75
C PRO A 276 7.80 32.55 -34.36
N GLU A 277 6.75 33.00 -33.68
CA GLU A 277 6.65 34.37 -33.17
C GLU A 277 7.59 34.57 -31.97
N ILE A 278 7.70 33.57 -31.09
CA ILE A 278 8.66 33.52 -29.98
C ILE A 278 10.09 33.63 -30.52
N GLU A 279 10.45 32.86 -31.55
CA GLU A 279 11.78 32.91 -32.16
C GLU A 279 12.09 34.27 -32.79
N LYS A 280 11.12 34.90 -33.45
CA LYS A 280 11.27 36.27 -34.00
C LYS A 280 11.52 37.28 -32.88
N LEU A 281 10.79 37.21 -31.77
CA LEU A 281 10.99 38.07 -30.60
C LEU A 281 12.38 37.88 -29.98
N ARG A 282 12.83 36.62 -29.81
CA ARG A 282 14.17 36.30 -29.30
C ARG A 282 15.30 36.83 -30.17
N LYS A 283 15.10 36.87 -31.49
CA LYS A 283 16.07 37.49 -32.43
C LYS A 283 16.04 39.01 -32.39
N LYS A 284 14.86 39.61 -32.17
CA LYS A 284 14.65 41.07 -32.15
C LYS A 284 15.21 41.73 -30.89
N TYR A 285 15.02 41.13 -29.72
CA TYR A 285 15.46 41.68 -28.44
C TYR A 285 16.65 40.89 -27.89
N LYS A 286 17.83 41.51 -27.82
CA LYS A 286 19.03 40.91 -27.21
C LYS A 286 19.11 41.12 -25.70
N ASP A 287 18.43 42.14 -25.18
CA ASP A 287 18.33 42.42 -23.74
C ASP A 287 17.39 41.41 -23.07
N PRO A 288 17.85 40.62 -22.08
CA PRO A 288 17.05 39.59 -21.41
C PRO A 288 15.76 40.12 -20.78
N HIS A 289 15.78 41.32 -20.19
CA HIS A 289 14.61 41.89 -19.52
C HIS A 289 13.55 42.31 -20.54
N LYS A 290 13.97 43.00 -21.61
CA LYS A 290 13.06 43.40 -22.70
C LYS A 290 12.51 42.18 -23.44
N GLN A 291 13.34 41.15 -23.64
CA GLN A 291 12.91 39.89 -24.24
C GLN A 291 11.86 39.20 -23.35
N GLN A 292 12.06 39.11 -22.04
CA GLN A 292 11.09 38.51 -21.12
C GLN A 292 9.76 39.29 -21.11
N GLN A 293 9.82 40.62 -21.07
CA GLN A 293 8.61 41.47 -21.12
C GLN A 293 7.84 41.28 -22.43
N ALA A 294 8.53 41.29 -23.57
CA ALA A 294 7.91 41.10 -24.87
C ALA A 294 7.29 39.69 -25.04
N LEU A 295 7.95 38.65 -24.50
CA LEU A 295 7.40 37.30 -24.47
C LEU A 295 6.13 37.22 -23.61
N MET A 296 6.11 37.87 -22.45
CA MET A 296 4.92 37.90 -21.59
C MET A 296 3.78 38.71 -22.21
N ALA A 297 4.08 39.80 -22.93
CA ALA A 297 3.09 40.54 -23.71
C ALA A 297 2.47 39.67 -24.81
N LEU A 298 3.29 38.92 -25.56
CA LEU A 298 2.81 37.98 -26.58
C LEU A 298 1.90 36.90 -25.98
N TYR A 299 2.28 36.31 -24.84
CA TYR A 299 1.43 35.33 -24.16
C TYR A 299 0.08 35.91 -23.73
N ARG A 300 0.05 37.16 -23.27
CA ARG A 300 -1.20 37.86 -22.92
C ARG A 300 -2.05 38.16 -24.16
N GLU A 301 -1.44 38.64 -25.23
CA GLU A 301 -2.13 38.96 -26.50
C GLU A 301 -2.78 37.71 -27.11
N LYS A 302 -2.11 36.56 -27.03
CA LYS A 302 -2.62 35.28 -27.52
C LYS A 302 -3.49 34.54 -26.50
N HIS A 303 -3.71 35.10 -25.30
CA HIS A 303 -4.43 34.48 -24.18
C HIS A 303 -3.90 33.09 -23.77
N ILE A 304 -2.58 32.87 -23.88
CA ILE A 304 -1.92 31.61 -23.55
C ILE A 304 -1.30 31.71 -22.15
N ASN A 305 -1.57 30.72 -21.29
CA ASN A 305 -0.96 30.66 -19.96
C ASN A 305 0.26 29.71 -19.97
N PRO A 306 1.50 30.21 -19.80
CA PRO A 306 2.70 29.38 -19.77
C PRO A 306 2.79 28.50 -18.50
N ALA A 307 2.09 28.86 -17.42
CA ALA A 307 2.07 28.09 -16.18
C ALA A 307 1.20 26.82 -16.27
N THR A 308 0.38 26.67 -17.31
CA THR A 308 -0.43 25.45 -17.49
C THR A 308 0.47 24.20 -17.63
N GLY A 309 1.69 24.34 -18.14
CA GLY A 309 2.65 23.24 -18.24
C GLY A 309 3.12 22.71 -16.89
N CYS A 310 3.38 23.58 -15.91
CA CYS A 310 3.83 23.19 -14.57
C CYS A 310 2.67 22.86 -13.61
N LEU A 311 1.45 23.31 -13.91
CA LEU A 311 0.24 23.02 -13.12
C LEU A 311 0.03 21.51 -12.92
N THR A 312 0.32 20.71 -13.94
CA THR A 312 0.17 19.25 -13.84
C THR A 312 1.19 18.63 -12.90
N LEU A 313 2.41 19.16 -12.81
CA LEU A 313 3.37 18.68 -11.82
C LEU A 313 2.87 18.98 -10.39
N LEU A 314 2.30 20.17 -10.19
CA LEU A 314 1.77 20.59 -8.89
C LEU A 314 0.58 19.74 -8.44
N ILE A 315 -0.31 19.35 -9.35
CA ILE A 315 -1.45 18.47 -9.04
C ILE A 315 -1.00 17.00 -8.89
N GLN A 316 0.03 16.59 -9.63
CA GLN A 316 0.56 15.23 -9.55
C GLN A 316 1.19 14.94 -8.18
N LEU A 317 1.82 15.94 -7.53
CA LEU A 317 2.49 15.77 -6.23
C LEU A 317 1.51 15.31 -5.13
N PRO A 318 0.37 15.99 -4.86
CA PRO A 318 -0.63 15.50 -3.92
C PRO A 318 -1.16 14.10 -4.24
N VAL A 319 -1.45 13.82 -5.51
CA VAL A 319 -1.93 12.50 -5.95
C VAL A 319 -0.88 11.42 -5.64
N PHE A 320 0.40 11.73 -5.85
CA PHE A 320 1.51 10.85 -5.55
C PHE A 320 1.65 10.59 -4.04
N PHE A 321 1.52 11.63 -3.20
CA PHE A 321 1.55 11.46 -1.74
C PHE A 321 0.40 10.60 -1.23
N VAL A 322 -0.82 10.83 -1.72
CA VAL A 322 -1.98 10.01 -1.33
C VAL A 322 -1.77 8.56 -1.77
N LEU A 323 -1.28 8.33 -2.99
CA LEU A 323 -0.96 6.99 -3.47
C LEU A 323 0.14 6.30 -2.68
N TYR A 324 1.19 7.03 -2.29
CA TYR A 324 2.22 6.50 -1.42
C TYR A 324 1.62 6.01 -0.10
N SER A 325 0.76 6.81 0.53
CA SER A 325 0.05 6.41 1.75
C SER A 325 -0.87 5.21 1.54
N VAL A 326 -1.53 5.10 0.37
CA VAL A 326 -2.40 3.96 0.03
C VAL A 326 -1.57 2.69 -0.14
N ILE A 327 -0.41 2.77 -0.81
CA ILE A 327 0.46 1.61 -1.00
C ILE A 327 1.08 1.18 0.34
N ARG A 328 1.49 2.14 1.17
CA ARG A 328 1.97 1.85 2.54
C ARG A 328 0.89 1.21 3.43
N TYR A 329 -0.38 1.51 3.18
CA TYR A 329 -1.49 0.86 3.89
C TYR A 329 -1.53 -0.66 3.66
N PHE A 330 -1.20 -1.11 2.45
CA PHE A 330 -1.23 -2.53 2.04
C PHE A 330 0.12 -3.23 2.12
N SER A 331 1.10 -2.67 2.84
CA SER A 331 2.46 -3.21 2.89
C SER A 331 2.51 -4.67 3.34
N GLU A 332 1.69 -5.06 4.31
CA GLU A 332 1.61 -6.43 4.80
C GLU A 332 0.90 -7.34 3.80
N MET A 333 -0.21 -6.88 3.20
CA MET A 333 -0.88 -7.64 2.14
C MET A 333 0.02 -7.92 0.94
N PHE A 334 0.87 -6.96 0.53
CA PHE A 334 1.84 -7.20 -0.54
C PHE A 334 2.82 -8.34 -0.23
N ALA A 335 3.07 -8.59 1.05
CA ALA A 335 4.01 -9.59 1.51
C ALA A 335 3.45 -11.02 1.45
N TYR A 336 2.13 -11.15 1.43
CA TYR A 336 1.36 -12.39 1.26
C TYR A 336 0.79 -12.55 -0.16
N ALA A 337 0.66 -11.45 -0.90
CA ALA A 337 0.11 -11.43 -2.24
C ALA A 337 0.99 -12.18 -3.25
N PRO A 338 0.38 -12.68 -4.35
CA PRO A 338 1.14 -13.33 -5.41
C PRO A 338 2.15 -12.36 -6.06
N LYS A 339 3.30 -12.91 -6.44
CA LYS A 339 4.34 -12.18 -7.16
C LYS A 339 3.76 -11.49 -8.39
N PHE A 340 4.19 -10.27 -8.66
CA PHE A 340 3.84 -9.56 -9.89
C PHE A 340 5.02 -9.64 -10.86
N LEU A 341 4.86 -10.39 -11.95
CA LEU A 341 5.93 -10.67 -12.91
C LEU A 341 7.17 -11.26 -12.18
N PHE A 342 8.26 -10.51 -12.08
CA PHE A 342 9.49 -10.89 -11.38
C PHE A 342 9.63 -10.23 -9.99
N TRP A 343 8.71 -9.35 -9.60
CA TRP A 343 8.71 -8.71 -8.29
C TRP A 343 8.01 -9.59 -7.26
N SER A 344 8.76 -9.97 -6.23
CA SER A 344 8.26 -10.76 -5.11
C SER A 344 7.48 -9.96 -4.07
N ASP A 345 7.87 -8.70 -3.84
CA ASP A 345 7.26 -7.83 -2.85
C ASP A 345 7.19 -6.40 -3.38
N LEU A 346 5.97 -5.89 -3.52
CA LEU A 346 5.66 -4.56 -4.06
C LEU A 346 5.85 -3.44 -3.02
N SER A 347 5.92 -3.78 -1.73
CA SER A 347 6.18 -2.84 -0.63
C SER A 347 7.64 -2.44 -0.55
N THR A 348 8.54 -3.33 -1.01
CA THR A 348 9.98 -3.12 -0.95
C THR A 348 10.43 -2.15 -2.03
N GLY A 349 11.38 -1.28 -1.66
CA GLY A 349 12.09 -0.40 -2.58
C GLY A 349 13.56 -0.80 -2.68
N GLY A 350 14.28 -0.13 -3.59
CA GLY A 350 15.72 -0.34 -3.76
C GLY A 350 16.13 -0.31 -5.23
N PHE A 351 17.40 -0.01 -5.47
CA PHE A 351 17.93 0.15 -6.83
C PHE A 351 17.81 -1.15 -7.65
N LEU A 352 18.17 -2.30 -7.08
CA LEU A 352 18.08 -3.59 -7.77
C LEU A 352 16.63 -3.94 -8.13
N GLN A 353 15.73 -3.79 -7.16
CA GLN A 353 14.29 -4.06 -7.32
C GLN A 353 13.65 -3.15 -8.38
N ASN A 354 13.99 -1.86 -8.38
CA ASN A 354 13.38 -0.85 -9.26
C ASN A 354 14.14 -0.62 -10.57
N SER A 355 15.27 -1.30 -10.81
CA SER A 355 16.16 -1.06 -11.96
C SER A 355 15.45 -1.07 -13.31
N LEU A 356 14.56 -2.04 -13.55
CA LEU A 356 13.78 -2.11 -14.80
C LEU A 356 12.83 -0.92 -14.96
N LEU A 357 12.14 -0.53 -13.88
CA LEU A 357 11.21 0.59 -13.90
C LEU A 357 11.93 1.94 -14.06
N ILE A 358 13.16 2.05 -13.53
CA ILE A 358 14.03 3.22 -13.73
C ILE A 358 14.33 3.33 -15.22
N LEU A 359 14.80 2.25 -15.85
CA LEU A 359 15.11 2.22 -17.27
C LEU A 359 13.90 2.61 -18.14
N ILE A 360 12.73 2.01 -17.87
CA ILE A 360 11.48 2.32 -18.58
C ILE A 360 11.11 3.79 -18.42
N SER A 361 11.22 4.33 -17.21
CA SER A 361 10.90 5.73 -16.91
C SER A 361 11.85 6.70 -17.60
N ILE A 362 13.14 6.38 -17.66
CA ILE A 362 14.15 7.18 -18.37
C ILE A 362 13.86 7.19 -19.87
N VAL A 363 13.63 6.02 -20.46
CA VAL A 363 13.37 5.90 -21.91
C VAL A 363 12.08 6.63 -22.29
N THR A 364 11.02 6.44 -21.51
CA THR A 364 9.74 7.12 -21.75
C THR A 364 9.85 8.63 -21.55
N GLY A 365 10.56 9.08 -20.51
CA GLY A 365 10.80 10.49 -20.22
C GLY A 365 11.64 11.19 -21.29
N ILE A 366 12.74 10.57 -21.75
CA ILE A 366 13.57 11.10 -22.84
C ILE A 366 12.75 11.23 -24.12
N TYR A 367 11.94 10.23 -24.46
CA TYR A 367 11.09 10.29 -25.66
C TYR A 367 9.96 11.32 -25.49
N LEU A 368 9.40 11.46 -24.29
CA LEU A 368 8.42 12.49 -24.02
C LEU A 368 9.04 13.87 -24.19
N ALA A 369 10.24 14.08 -23.65
CA ALA A 369 10.99 15.33 -23.76
C ALA A 369 11.27 15.71 -25.22
N THR A 370 11.66 14.78 -26.09
CA THR A 370 11.88 15.08 -27.52
C THR A 370 10.61 15.46 -28.27
N VAL A 371 9.50 14.80 -27.94
CA VAL A 371 8.21 15.07 -28.59
C VAL A 371 7.64 16.41 -28.13
N THR A 372 7.67 16.70 -26.83
CA THR A 372 7.03 17.90 -26.27
C THR A 372 7.87 19.17 -26.44
N SER A 373 9.20 19.05 -26.48
CA SER A 373 10.07 20.22 -26.53
C SER A 373 9.96 21.03 -27.82
N GLN A 374 10.15 22.34 -27.67
CA GLN A 374 10.09 23.33 -28.74
C GLN A 374 11.49 23.75 -29.20
N ASP A 375 12.47 23.75 -28.29
CA ASP A 375 13.87 24.10 -28.54
C ASP A 375 14.81 23.01 -28.04
N GLY A 376 15.99 22.87 -28.66
CA GLY A 376 17.00 21.89 -28.25
C GLY A 376 17.55 22.10 -26.83
N ARG A 377 17.61 23.35 -26.34
CA ARG A 377 18.00 23.65 -24.94
C ARG A 377 16.96 23.12 -23.96
N THR A 378 15.68 23.38 -24.23
CA THR A 378 14.56 22.89 -23.42
C THR A 378 14.50 21.36 -23.44
N ALA A 379 14.75 20.74 -24.60
CA ALA A 379 14.83 19.29 -24.74
C ALA A 379 15.92 18.68 -23.86
N ARG A 380 17.13 19.25 -23.86
CA ARG A 380 18.24 18.78 -22.99
C ARG A 380 17.91 18.90 -21.52
N GLN A 381 17.35 20.03 -21.09
CA GLN A 381 16.94 20.20 -19.70
C GLN A 381 15.88 19.18 -19.28
N ALA A 382 14.87 18.95 -20.14
CA ALA A 382 13.82 17.97 -19.88
C ALA A 382 14.32 16.51 -19.89
N MET A 383 15.26 16.17 -20.79
CA MET A 383 15.92 14.86 -20.80
C MET A 383 16.73 14.64 -19.52
N LEU A 384 17.50 15.63 -19.08
CA LEU A 384 18.28 15.54 -17.84
C LEU A 384 17.37 15.33 -16.63
N MET A 385 16.25 16.06 -16.54
CA MET A 385 15.26 15.82 -15.49
C MET A 385 14.65 14.42 -15.56
N SER A 386 14.39 13.91 -16.77
CA SER A 386 13.88 12.56 -16.98
C SER A 386 14.85 11.46 -16.54
N VAL A 387 16.15 11.77 -16.46
CA VAL A 387 17.16 10.87 -15.88
C VAL A 387 17.19 11.01 -14.36
N ILE A 388 17.26 12.22 -13.83
CA ILE A 388 17.44 12.46 -12.38
C ILE A 388 16.25 11.97 -11.54
N PHE A 389 15.01 12.24 -11.96
CA PHE A 389 13.83 11.94 -11.14
C PHE A 389 13.63 10.45 -10.84
N PRO A 390 13.75 9.53 -11.82
CA PRO A 390 13.71 8.10 -11.55
C PRO A 390 14.77 7.63 -10.54
N PHE A 391 15.95 8.24 -10.52
CA PHE A 391 16.95 7.95 -9.48
C PHE A 391 16.54 8.50 -8.12
N LEU A 392 15.98 9.71 -8.02
CA LEU A 392 15.50 10.22 -6.71
C LEU A 392 14.50 9.27 -6.03
N PHE A 393 13.71 8.56 -6.84
CA PHE A 393 12.65 7.67 -6.38
C PHE A 393 13.05 6.19 -6.27
N TYR A 394 14.34 5.83 -6.44
CA TYR A 394 14.75 4.41 -6.42
C TYR A 394 14.46 3.73 -5.06
N THR A 395 14.46 4.49 -3.97
CA THR A 395 14.20 3.99 -2.60
C THR A 395 12.71 3.75 -2.32
N LEU A 396 11.82 4.29 -3.15
CA LEU A 396 10.39 4.19 -2.93
C LEU A 396 9.89 2.75 -3.17
N PRO A 397 8.75 2.38 -2.56
CA PRO A 397 8.10 1.08 -2.79
C PRO A 397 7.89 0.81 -4.27
N THR A 398 8.17 -0.42 -4.71
CA THR A 398 8.04 -0.84 -6.11
C THR A 398 6.63 -0.60 -6.65
N GLY A 399 5.58 -0.84 -5.85
CA GLY A 399 4.20 -0.57 -6.25
C GLY A 399 3.96 0.89 -6.65
N LEU A 400 4.55 1.83 -5.91
CA LEU A 400 4.42 3.26 -6.24
C LEU A 400 5.18 3.60 -7.53
N PHE A 401 6.30 2.91 -7.75
CA PHE A 401 7.10 3.12 -8.92
C PHE A 401 6.49 2.48 -10.18
N ILE A 402 5.74 1.38 -10.05
CA ILE A 402 4.88 0.83 -11.11
C ILE A 402 3.84 1.86 -11.52
N TYR A 403 3.18 2.52 -10.57
CA TYR A 403 2.25 3.61 -10.86
C TYR A 403 2.95 4.73 -11.66
N TYR A 404 4.12 5.19 -11.21
CA TYR A 404 4.88 6.24 -11.89
C TYR A 404 5.29 5.85 -13.33
N ALA A 405 5.83 4.63 -13.51
CA ALA A 405 6.23 4.13 -14.82
C ALA A 405 5.01 3.97 -15.76
N THR A 406 3.91 3.40 -15.26
CA THR A 406 2.65 3.26 -16.01
C THR A 406 2.10 4.61 -16.43
N ASN A 407 2.07 5.58 -15.52
CA ASN A 407 1.64 6.93 -15.81
C ASN A 407 2.54 7.61 -16.88
N SER A 408 3.85 7.39 -16.82
CA SER A 408 4.79 7.93 -17.81
C SER A 408 4.58 7.31 -19.20
N ILE A 409 4.35 6.00 -19.28
CA ILE A 409 4.00 5.30 -20.52
C ILE A 409 2.71 5.84 -21.11
N ILE A 410 1.64 5.95 -20.31
CA ILE A 410 0.35 6.46 -20.80
C ILE A 410 0.49 7.91 -21.28
N GLN A 411 1.25 8.74 -20.57
CA GLN A 411 1.53 10.12 -21.00
C GLN A 411 2.21 10.15 -22.36
N LEU A 412 3.19 9.29 -22.55
CA LEU A 412 3.88 9.18 -23.83
C LEU A 412 2.93 8.75 -24.95
N LEU A 413 2.11 7.72 -24.72
CA LEU A 413 1.17 7.20 -25.72
C LEU A 413 0.14 8.26 -26.14
N ILE A 414 -0.45 8.98 -25.17
CA ILE A 414 -1.39 10.06 -25.44
C ILE A 414 -0.69 11.18 -26.21
N THR A 415 0.50 11.59 -25.80
CA THR A 415 1.25 12.66 -26.47
C THR A 415 1.56 12.28 -27.92
N ILE A 416 2.04 11.06 -28.17
CA ILE A 416 2.29 10.56 -29.52
C ILE A 416 1.01 10.53 -30.35
N TYR A 417 -0.11 10.08 -29.79
CA TYR A 417 -1.40 10.02 -30.47
C TYR A 417 -1.89 11.42 -30.86
N VAL A 418 -1.89 12.36 -29.91
CA VAL A 418 -2.28 13.76 -30.14
C VAL A 418 -1.38 14.39 -31.21
N TYR A 419 -0.07 14.20 -31.11
CA TYR A 419 0.88 14.79 -32.06
C TYR A 419 0.69 14.30 -33.48
N ARG A 420 0.40 13.00 -33.65
CA ARG A 420 0.06 12.46 -34.98
C ARG A 420 -1.24 13.05 -35.51
N ARG A 421 -2.26 13.21 -34.66
CA ARG A 421 -3.56 13.77 -35.05
C ARG A 421 -3.47 15.23 -35.51
N TYR A 422 -2.62 16.03 -34.87
CA TYR A 422 -2.43 17.45 -35.21
C TYR A 422 -1.26 17.72 -36.16
N GLY A 423 -0.63 16.68 -36.72
CA GLY A 423 0.49 16.81 -37.66
C GLY A 423 1.75 17.47 -37.08
N MET A 424 1.88 17.50 -35.75
CA MET A 424 2.99 18.16 -35.07
C MET A 424 4.23 17.24 -35.07
N LYS A 425 5.34 17.70 -35.62
CA LYS A 425 6.62 16.98 -35.59
C LYS A 425 7.46 17.43 -34.40
N GLY A 426 7.85 16.48 -33.54
CA GLY A 426 8.79 16.67 -32.43
C GLY A 426 10.22 16.95 -32.89
N ILE A 427 11.12 17.22 -31.94
CA ILE A 427 12.56 17.39 -32.20
C ILE A 427 13.20 16.00 -32.29
N THR A 428 14.17 15.82 -33.19
CA THR A 428 14.91 14.56 -33.27
C THR A 428 15.92 14.44 -32.13
N LEU A 429 16.29 13.21 -31.74
CA LEU A 429 17.36 12.98 -30.75
C LEU A 429 18.66 13.72 -31.12
N ARG A 430 19.00 13.83 -32.41
CA ARG A 430 20.19 14.56 -32.88
C ARG A 430 20.10 16.05 -32.58
N GLU A 431 18.99 16.68 -32.95
CA GLU A 431 18.75 18.11 -32.71
C GLU A 431 18.70 18.43 -31.22
N ALA A 432 18.17 17.53 -30.38
CA ALA A 432 18.21 17.68 -28.93
C ALA A 432 19.65 17.79 -28.42
N PHE A 433 20.56 16.94 -28.90
CA PHE A 433 21.99 17.02 -28.59
C PHE A 433 22.74 18.16 -29.31
N GLY A 434 22.04 19.01 -30.08
CA GLY A 434 22.64 20.12 -30.82
C GLY A 434 23.36 19.70 -32.10
N LEU A 435 23.15 18.45 -32.56
CA LEU A 435 23.67 17.97 -33.84
C LEU A 435 22.72 18.38 -34.98
N PRO A 436 23.25 18.65 -36.19
CA PRO A 436 22.42 18.99 -37.34
C PRO A 436 21.44 17.85 -37.70
N PRO A 437 20.29 18.19 -38.31
CA PRO A 437 19.31 17.20 -38.75
C PRO A 437 19.96 16.16 -39.67
N LYS A 438 19.53 14.91 -39.57
CA LYS A 438 20.06 13.83 -40.41
C LYS A 438 19.78 14.21 -41.89
N PRO A 439 20.80 14.22 -42.77
CA PRO A 439 20.57 14.51 -44.19
C PRO A 439 19.49 13.55 -44.71
N ALA A 440 18.52 14.08 -45.45
CA ALA A 440 17.53 13.26 -46.13
C ALA A 440 18.29 12.29 -47.03
N LYS A 441 17.98 10.99 -46.90
CA LYS A 441 18.53 9.97 -47.78
C LYS A 441 17.88 10.06 -49.15
#